data_AF-A0A1G9URV7-F1
#
_entry.id   AF-A0A1G9URV7-F1
#
_cell.length_a   1.000
_cell.length_b   1.000
_cell.length_c   1.000
_cell.angle_alpha   90.00
_cell.angle_beta   90.00
_cell.angle_gamma   90.00
#
_symmetry.space_group_name_H-M   'P 1'
#
loop_
_entity.id
_entity.type
_entity.pdbx_description
1 polymer ?
#
loop_
_entity_poly.entity_id
_entity_poly.type
_entity_poly.pdbx_seq_one_letter_code
_entity_poly.pdbx_strand_id
1 'polypeptide(L)'
;KIVKMHKNEGYDDFDFSIEFLDLKRIYTENISVNTKSIKSNSDSIVQVGENENIRKMFNSINQTVGRYLDQGEKLSILEMMNKYNMSSDMIMCAYEHVKAKTGSSKPVKYIEGIIRNWYDANLYTPEEVKDSFAVRSERYMLYKTIFNELGFSRQPSRAEKQLIDEWFDKFNMDIELILEACSKSKNVSNPSVSYINGIIKSWNTKNIRNLDDLKISEESQKPKETSPKHVSTSSTNGDTYKKTKFHNFNETFTQYTSEELDEIIEKSQKEKFR
;
A
#
# COMPACT_ATOMS: atom_id res chain seq x y z
N LYS A 1 21.05 32.17 24.69
CA LYS A 1 20.24 32.67 25.83
C LYS A 1 18.94 33.18 25.25
N ILE A 2 17.79 32.76 25.77
CA ILE A 2 16.50 33.31 25.32
C ILE A 2 16.32 34.64 26.03
N VAL A 3 15.93 35.64 25.26
CA VAL A 3 15.79 37.01 25.73
C VAL A 3 14.39 37.48 25.37
N LYS A 4 13.66 37.98 26.37
CA LYS A 4 12.34 38.59 26.18
C LYS A 4 12.49 40.10 26.35
N MET A 5 12.08 40.84 25.34
CA MET A 5 12.14 42.30 25.32
C MET A 5 10.76 42.85 25.63
N HIS A 6 10.69 43.75 26.61
CA HIS A 6 9.47 44.45 27.01
C HIS A 6 9.62 45.92 26.60
N LYS A 7 8.67 46.44 25.83
CA LYS A 7 8.64 47.87 25.47
C LYS A 7 8.13 48.64 26.68
N ASN A 8 8.90 49.61 27.17
CA ASN A 8 8.48 50.44 28.30
C ASN A 8 7.48 51.50 27.80
N GLU A 9 6.52 51.92 28.64
CA GLU A 9 5.53 52.93 28.25
C GLU A 9 6.18 54.32 28.17
N GLY A 10 6.41 54.80 26.95
CA GLY A 10 7.00 56.10 26.63
C GLY A 10 6.98 56.39 25.12
N TYR A 11 7.33 57.62 24.74
CA TYR A 11 7.39 58.06 23.32
C TYR A 11 8.73 57.71 22.63
N ASP A 12 9.67 57.10 23.36
CA ASP A 12 10.97 56.72 22.82
C ASP A 12 10.93 55.25 22.37
N ASP A 13 11.05 55.05 21.06
CA ASP A 13 10.99 53.72 20.43
C ASP A 13 12.17 52.82 20.81
N PHE A 14 13.22 53.37 21.43
CA PHE A 14 14.40 52.63 21.88
C PHE A 14 14.42 52.35 23.39
N ASP A 15 13.36 52.68 24.13
CA ASP A 15 13.25 52.35 25.56
C ASP A 15 12.61 50.95 25.74
N PHE A 16 13.47 49.95 25.97
CA PHE A 16 13.05 48.59 26.26
C PHE A 16 13.82 47.99 27.42
N SER A 17 13.09 47.21 28.24
CA SER A 17 13.68 46.38 29.27
C SER A 17 13.89 44.96 28.76
N ILE A 18 15.02 44.38 29.12
CA ILE A 18 15.44 43.06 28.66
C ILE A 18 15.39 42.07 29.83
N GLU A 19 14.56 41.04 29.71
CA GLU A 19 14.50 39.92 30.64
C GLU A 19 15.25 38.71 30.07
N PHE A 20 16.20 38.18 30.83
CA PHE A 20 16.93 36.97 30.48
C PHE A 20 16.24 35.74 31.06
N LEU A 21 15.72 34.89 30.18
CA LEU A 21 15.06 33.65 30.57
C LEU A 21 16.08 32.51 30.67
N ASP A 22 16.17 31.91 31.85
CA ASP A 22 16.97 30.71 32.07
C ASP A 22 16.19 29.48 31.56
N LEU A 23 16.60 29.00 30.39
CA LEU A 23 16.09 27.78 29.76
C LEU A 23 16.15 26.57 30.69
N LYS A 24 17.22 26.45 31.49
CA LYS A 24 17.38 25.32 32.41
C LYS A 24 16.32 25.38 33.49
N ARG A 25 16.05 26.58 34.03
CA ARG A 25 14.98 26.82 35.00
C ARG A 25 13.60 26.48 34.43
N ILE A 26 13.24 26.96 33.25
CA ILE A 26 11.94 26.69 32.60
C ILE A 26 11.75 25.18 32.37
N TYR A 27 12.80 24.50 31.88
CA TYR A 27 12.76 23.06 31.65
C TYR A 27 12.64 22.29 32.98
N THR A 28 13.38 22.69 34.01
CA THR A 28 13.28 22.07 35.34
C THR A 28 11.97 22.38 36.04
N GLU A 29 11.37 23.56 35.87
CA GLU A 29 10.06 23.89 36.40
C GLU A 29 8.99 23.04 35.72
N ASN A 30 8.98 22.97 34.38
CA ASN A 30 8.05 22.12 33.62
C ASN A 30 8.17 20.62 33.95
N ILE A 31 9.38 20.12 34.22
CA ILE A 31 9.59 18.74 34.69
C ILE A 31 9.24 18.55 36.17
N SER A 32 9.51 19.56 37.01
CA SER A 32 9.23 19.49 38.47
C SER A 32 7.77 19.73 38.82
N VAL A 33 6.95 20.31 37.92
CA VAL A 33 5.49 20.27 38.04
C VAL A 33 4.98 18.82 37.91
N ASN A 34 5.71 17.96 37.18
CA ASN A 34 5.32 16.57 36.93
C ASN A 34 5.82 15.56 37.99
N THR A 35 6.48 16.02 39.07
CA THR A 35 6.98 15.12 40.14
C THR A 35 6.76 15.63 41.56
N LYS A 36 5.92 16.65 41.77
CA LYS A 36 5.46 17.01 43.12
C LYS A 36 4.09 16.38 43.37
N SER A 37 4.13 15.25 44.09
CA SER A 37 3.11 14.75 45.03
C SER A 37 1.69 15.19 44.70
N ILE A 38 0.88 14.28 44.14
CA ILE A 38 -0.60 14.22 44.17
C ILE A 38 -1.21 15.53 44.71
N LYS A 39 -1.10 16.61 43.93
CA LYS A 39 -1.85 17.84 44.20
C LYS A 39 -3.21 17.60 43.59
N SER A 40 -4.19 17.41 44.47
CA SER A 40 -5.62 17.21 44.23
C SER A 40 -6.04 17.18 42.75
N ASN A 41 -6.49 16.01 42.29
CA ASN A 41 -7.08 15.77 40.96
C ASN A 41 -8.16 16.80 40.54
N SER A 42 -8.67 17.64 41.46
CA SER A 42 -9.58 18.73 41.16
C SER A 42 -8.93 19.90 40.40
N ASP A 43 -7.71 20.29 40.76
CA ASP A 43 -7.16 21.60 40.36
C ASP A 43 -6.63 21.60 38.93
N SER A 44 -6.10 20.47 38.47
CA SER A 44 -5.71 20.25 37.08
C SER A 44 -6.91 20.27 36.14
N ILE A 45 -8.05 19.74 36.58
CA ILE A 45 -9.30 19.73 35.80
C ILE A 45 -9.97 21.11 35.77
N VAL A 46 -9.81 21.90 36.83
CA VAL A 46 -10.29 23.29 36.88
C VAL A 46 -9.48 24.17 35.91
N GLN A 47 -8.16 24.07 35.89
CA GLN A 47 -7.30 24.78 34.92
C GLN A 47 -7.54 24.34 33.48
N VAL A 48 -7.69 23.03 33.25
CA VAL A 48 -8.07 22.47 31.93
C VAL A 48 -9.47 22.91 31.52
N GLY A 49 -10.35 23.07 32.51
CA GLY A 49 -11.64 23.66 32.37
C GLY A 49 -11.60 25.10 31.89
N GLU A 50 -10.50 25.85 31.94
CA GLU A 50 -10.44 27.21 31.37
C GLU A 50 -10.13 27.22 29.87
N ASN A 51 -9.64 26.11 29.33
CA ASN A 51 -9.31 25.99 27.92
C ASN A 51 -10.56 25.68 27.08
N GLU A 52 -10.95 26.63 26.23
CA GLU A 52 -12.12 26.50 25.36
C GLU A 52 -12.06 25.26 24.46
N ASN A 53 -10.87 24.92 23.95
CA ASN A 53 -10.67 23.77 23.08
C ASN A 53 -10.91 22.45 23.80
N ILE A 54 -10.49 22.36 25.07
CA ILE A 54 -10.69 21.14 25.87
C ILE A 54 -12.15 21.00 26.31
N ARG A 55 -12.84 22.10 26.60
CA ARG A 55 -14.30 22.09 26.83
C ARG A 55 -15.05 21.60 25.59
N LYS A 56 -14.73 22.15 24.42
CA LYS A 56 -15.30 21.74 23.13
C LYS A 56 -15.06 20.24 22.90
N MET A 57 -13.83 19.77 23.13
CA MET A 57 -13.48 18.36 23.04
C MET A 57 -14.37 17.47 23.91
N PHE A 58 -14.47 17.74 25.21
CA PHE A 58 -15.29 16.91 26.09
C PHE A 58 -16.78 16.96 25.72
N ASN A 59 -17.30 18.11 25.30
CA ASN A 59 -18.66 18.23 24.83
C ASN A 59 -18.91 17.41 23.56
N SER A 60 -18.01 17.47 22.59
CA SER A 60 -18.08 16.65 21.38
C SER A 60 -18.00 15.16 21.71
N ILE A 61 -17.07 14.74 22.57
CA ILE A 61 -16.96 13.34 22.97
C ILE A 61 -18.23 12.86 23.68
N ASN A 62 -18.81 13.67 24.58
CA ASN A 62 -20.07 13.34 25.24
C ASN A 62 -21.20 13.11 24.22
N GLN A 63 -21.27 13.93 23.17
CA GLN A 63 -22.23 13.77 22.07
C GLN A 63 -21.98 12.49 21.27
N THR A 64 -20.72 12.23 20.87
CA THR A 64 -20.34 11.03 20.10
C THR A 64 -20.62 9.74 20.87
N VAL A 65 -20.33 9.75 22.16
CA VAL A 65 -20.50 8.59 23.06
C VAL A 65 -21.96 8.42 23.50
N GLY A 66 -22.75 9.50 23.52
CA GLY A 66 -24.16 9.50 23.93
C GLY A 66 -24.37 9.47 25.45
N ARG A 67 -23.33 9.81 26.24
CA ARG A 67 -23.40 9.97 27.69
C ARG A 67 -22.30 10.93 28.15
N TYR A 68 -22.41 11.41 29.38
CA TYR A 68 -21.34 12.17 30.01
C TYR A 68 -20.16 11.26 30.39
N LEU A 69 -18.96 11.74 30.10
CA LEU A 69 -17.71 11.15 30.59
C LEU A 69 -17.59 11.35 32.10
N ASP A 70 -17.15 10.30 32.78
CA ASP A 70 -16.83 10.41 34.21
C ASP A 70 -15.48 11.13 34.43
N GLN A 71 -15.17 11.41 35.70
CA GLN A 71 -13.95 12.12 36.06
C GLN A 71 -12.67 11.34 35.73
N GLY A 72 -12.68 10.02 35.91
CA GLY A 72 -11.52 9.16 35.62
C GLY A 72 -11.25 9.05 34.13
N GLU A 73 -12.30 9.02 33.32
CA GLU A 73 -12.22 9.04 31.86
C GLU A 73 -11.65 10.37 31.36
N LYS A 74 -12.12 11.50 31.91
CA LYS A 74 -11.57 12.83 31.57
C LYS A 74 -10.08 12.92 31.89
N LEU A 75 -9.66 12.46 33.07
CA LEU A 75 -8.24 12.41 33.45
C LEU A 75 -7.44 11.55 32.49
N SER A 76 -7.92 10.34 32.18
CA SER A 76 -7.25 9.41 31.26
C SER A 76 -7.09 10.00 29.86
N ILE A 77 -8.08 10.75 29.38
CA ILE A 77 -8.01 11.44 28.08
C ILE A 77 -6.94 12.53 28.11
N LEU A 78 -6.87 13.34 29.16
CA LEU A 78 -5.86 14.39 29.29
C LEU A 78 -4.44 13.83 29.43
N GLU A 79 -4.28 12.75 30.19
CA GLU A 79 -3.01 12.03 30.28
C GLU A 79 -2.58 11.49 28.91
N MET A 80 -3.50 10.90 28.17
CA MET A 80 -3.25 10.40 26.82
C MET A 80 -2.86 11.52 25.84
N MET A 81 -3.56 12.67 25.88
CA MET A 81 -3.21 13.84 25.08
C MET A 81 -1.77 14.29 25.33
N ASN A 82 -1.39 14.43 26.61
CA ASN A 82 -0.06 14.86 26.99
C ASN A 82 1.00 13.80 26.65
N LYS A 83 0.69 12.52 26.84
CA LYS A 83 1.60 11.39 26.60
C LYS A 83 1.98 11.25 25.13
N TYR A 84 1.03 11.40 24.21
CA TYR A 84 1.25 11.26 22.77
C TYR A 84 1.35 12.60 22.04
N ASN A 85 1.36 13.72 22.77
CA ASN A 85 1.36 15.09 22.23
C ASN A 85 0.25 15.32 21.19
N MET A 86 -0.96 14.81 21.47
CA MET A 86 -2.11 14.89 20.56
C MET A 86 -2.97 16.11 20.88
N SER A 87 -3.44 16.80 19.84
CA SER A 87 -4.35 17.94 19.96
C SER A 87 -5.76 17.53 20.38
N SER A 88 -6.57 18.48 20.86
CA SER A 88 -7.98 18.25 21.19
C SER A 88 -8.75 17.66 20.02
N ASP A 89 -8.49 18.16 18.82
CA ASP A 89 -9.20 17.79 17.60
C ASP A 89 -8.85 16.36 17.17
N MET A 90 -7.60 15.94 17.41
CA MET A 90 -7.18 14.56 17.16
C MET A 90 -7.89 13.56 18.07
N ILE A 91 -8.12 13.92 19.34
CA ILE A 91 -8.89 13.08 20.25
C ILE A 91 -10.35 12.99 19.79
N MET A 92 -10.96 14.11 19.38
CA MET A 92 -12.31 14.10 18.82
C MET A 92 -12.39 13.16 17.60
N CYS A 93 -11.44 13.28 16.67
CA CYS A 93 -11.32 12.42 15.49
C CYS A 93 -11.24 10.93 15.85
N ALA A 94 -10.50 10.56 16.91
CA ALA A 94 -10.41 9.18 17.37
C ALA A 94 -11.76 8.61 17.84
N TYR A 95 -12.52 9.39 18.61
CA TYR A 95 -13.85 8.96 19.08
C TYR A 95 -14.86 8.85 17.93
N GLU A 96 -14.85 9.79 17.00
CA GLU A 96 -15.69 9.75 15.80
C GLU A 96 -15.36 8.53 14.93
N HIS A 97 -14.08 8.25 14.71
CA HIS A 97 -13.62 7.09 13.96
C HIS A 97 -14.13 5.77 14.57
N VAL A 98 -14.06 5.64 15.90
CA VAL A 98 -14.52 4.45 16.62
C VAL A 98 -16.03 4.28 16.48
N LYS A 99 -16.77 5.37 16.61
CA LYS A 99 -18.23 5.39 16.47
C LYS A 99 -18.64 5.00 15.05
N ALA A 100 -18.00 5.55 14.02
CA ALA A 100 -18.24 5.21 12.62
C ALA A 100 -17.92 3.74 12.31
N LYS A 101 -16.81 3.22 12.85
CA LYS A 101 -16.36 1.85 12.58
C LYS A 101 -17.16 0.77 13.30
N THR A 102 -17.58 1.03 14.55
CA THR A 102 -18.16 0.00 15.43
C THR A 102 -19.64 0.23 15.76
N GLY A 103 -20.20 1.38 15.40
CA GLY A 103 -21.56 1.80 15.74
C GLY A 103 -21.80 2.11 17.23
N SER A 104 -20.88 1.72 18.11
CA SER A 104 -20.99 1.79 19.57
C SER A 104 -19.79 2.49 20.19
N SER A 105 -20.00 3.11 21.36
CA SER A 105 -18.90 3.68 22.15
C SER A 105 -18.00 2.57 22.72
N LYS A 106 -16.72 2.88 22.88
CA LYS A 106 -15.70 1.99 23.45
C LYS A 106 -15.02 2.64 24.65
N PRO A 107 -14.47 1.84 25.59
CA PRO A 107 -13.74 2.36 26.74
C PRO A 107 -12.53 3.20 26.32
N VAL A 108 -12.13 4.19 27.15
CA VAL A 108 -10.99 5.09 26.89
C VAL A 108 -9.71 4.32 26.53
N LYS A 109 -9.45 3.18 27.17
CA LYS A 109 -8.30 2.31 26.87
C LYS A 109 -8.27 1.80 25.42
N TYR A 110 -9.43 1.57 24.81
CA TYR A 110 -9.52 1.20 23.40
C TYR A 110 -9.15 2.38 22.49
N ILE A 111 -9.62 3.59 22.85
CA ILE A 111 -9.27 4.83 22.16
C ILE A 111 -7.76 5.09 22.24
N GLU A 112 -7.15 4.83 23.40
CA GLU A 112 -5.69 4.93 23.57
C GLU A 112 -4.92 3.99 22.65
N GLY A 113 -5.45 2.79 22.39
CA GLY A 113 -4.86 1.88 21.40
C GLY A 113 -4.86 2.46 19.99
N ILE A 114 -5.91 3.19 19.60
CA ILE A 114 -6.01 3.85 18.30
C ILE A 114 -5.05 5.03 18.22
N ILE A 115 -5.06 5.90 19.24
CA ILE A 115 -4.15 7.04 19.32
C ILE A 115 -2.69 6.58 19.26
N ARG A 116 -2.35 5.50 19.98
CA ARG A 116 -1.02 4.90 19.92
C ARG A 116 -0.68 4.41 18.52
N ASN A 117 -1.60 3.74 17.84
CA ASN A 117 -1.38 3.29 16.46
C ASN A 117 -1.13 4.46 15.50
N TRP A 118 -1.88 5.57 15.65
CA TRP A 118 -1.69 6.78 14.87
C TRP A 118 -0.36 7.47 15.20
N TYR A 119 0.01 7.53 16.48
CA TYR A 119 1.29 8.04 16.93
C TYR A 119 2.46 7.22 16.34
N ASP A 120 2.40 5.89 16.42
CA ASP A 120 3.41 4.98 15.87
C ASP A 120 3.52 5.10 14.33
N ALA A 121 2.44 5.54 13.67
CA ALA A 121 2.39 5.84 12.25
C ALA A 121 2.79 7.29 11.90
N ASN A 122 3.23 8.09 12.89
CA ASN A 122 3.55 9.51 12.76
C ASN A 122 2.40 10.38 12.23
N LEU A 123 1.16 10.04 12.61
CA LEU A 123 -0.05 10.81 12.28
C LEU A 123 -0.45 11.63 13.51
N TYR A 124 -0.33 12.95 13.44
CA TYR A 124 -0.57 13.87 14.56
C TYR A 124 -1.77 14.79 14.33
N THR A 125 -2.24 14.89 13.09
CA THR A 125 -3.39 15.74 12.72
C THR A 125 -4.57 14.91 12.19
N PRO A 126 -5.82 15.40 12.37
CA PRO A 126 -7.00 14.77 11.77
C PRO A 126 -6.92 14.66 10.24
N GLU A 127 -6.26 15.62 9.58
CA GLU A 127 -6.06 15.65 8.13
C GLU A 127 -5.15 14.50 7.67
N GLU A 128 -3.98 14.33 8.30
CA GLU A 128 -3.07 13.19 8.02
C GLU A 128 -3.76 11.84 8.23
N VAL A 129 -4.59 11.73 9.27
CA VAL A 129 -5.39 10.52 9.52
C VAL A 129 -6.37 10.27 8.38
N LYS A 130 -7.13 11.30 7.96
CA LYS A 130 -8.07 11.22 6.85
C LYS A 130 -7.37 10.85 5.54
N ASP A 131 -6.24 11.46 5.24
CA ASP A 131 -5.46 11.19 4.03
C ASP A 131 -4.91 9.76 4.04
N SER A 132 -4.44 9.27 5.20
CA SER A 132 -4.01 7.88 5.35
C SER A 132 -5.14 6.88 5.05
N PHE A 133 -6.38 7.23 5.43
CA PHE A 133 -7.55 6.42 5.11
C PHE A 133 -7.96 6.55 3.65
N ALA A 134 -7.85 7.74 3.05
CA ALA A 134 -8.13 7.97 1.63
C ALA A 134 -7.18 7.16 0.75
N VAL A 135 -5.87 7.26 0.98
CA VAL A 135 -4.84 6.47 0.26
C VAL A 135 -5.08 4.98 0.45
N ARG A 136 -5.38 4.53 1.68
CA ARG A 136 -5.71 3.12 1.94
C ARG A 136 -6.99 2.69 1.22
N SER A 137 -7.98 3.58 1.10
CA SER A 137 -9.24 3.33 0.38
C SER A 137 -9.02 3.25 -1.13
N GLU A 138 -8.28 4.17 -1.73
CA GLU A 138 -7.93 4.15 -3.15
C GLU A 138 -7.16 2.89 -3.51
N ARG A 139 -6.10 2.58 -2.75
CA ARG A 139 -5.32 1.36 -2.95
C ARG A 139 -6.17 0.11 -2.78
N TYR A 140 -7.10 0.13 -1.82
CA TYR A 140 -8.07 -0.95 -1.63
C TYR A 140 -9.03 -1.10 -2.82
N MET A 141 -9.50 0.01 -3.40
CA MET A 141 -10.31 -0.01 -4.61
C MET A 141 -9.53 -0.62 -5.78
N LEU A 142 -8.25 -0.27 -5.97
CA LEU A 142 -7.39 -0.87 -7.00
C LEU A 142 -7.30 -2.39 -6.85
N TYR A 143 -7.03 -2.88 -5.64
CA TYR A 143 -6.99 -4.32 -5.39
C TYR A 143 -8.33 -5.00 -5.73
N LYS A 144 -9.45 -4.37 -5.33
CA LYS A 144 -10.79 -4.89 -5.58
C LYS A 144 -11.10 -4.93 -7.07
N THR A 145 -10.73 -3.89 -7.83
CA THR A 145 -10.92 -3.84 -9.29
C THR A 145 -10.15 -4.97 -9.96
N ILE A 146 -8.86 -5.15 -9.62
CA ILE A 146 -8.03 -6.25 -10.17
C ILE A 146 -8.63 -7.62 -9.84
N PHE A 147 -9.05 -7.83 -8.59
CA PHE A 147 -9.62 -9.11 -8.17
C PHE A 147 -10.97 -9.41 -8.84
N ASN A 148 -11.82 -8.40 -8.98
CA ASN A 148 -13.07 -8.52 -9.71
C ASN A 148 -12.83 -8.88 -11.18
N GLU A 149 -11.82 -8.28 -11.82
CA GLU A 149 -11.46 -8.57 -13.23
C GLU A 149 -10.96 -10.01 -13.42
N LEU A 150 -10.29 -10.56 -12.39
CA LEU A 150 -9.88 -11.96 -12.34
C LEU A 150 -11.02 -12.93 -11.95
N GLY A 151 -12.21 -12.42 -11.65
CA GLY A 151 -13.35 -13.22 -11.20
C GLY A 151 -13.27 -13.68 -9.74
N PHE A 152 -12.42 -13.05 -8.91
CA PHE A 152 -12.28 -13.40 -7.51
C PHE A 152 -13.24 -12.60 -6.62
N SER A 153 -14.12 -13.31 -5.89
CA SER A 153 -15.00 -12.71 -4.88
C SER A 153 -14.36 -12.54 -3.50
N ARG A 154 -13.12 -13.03 -3.31
CA ARG A 154 -12.40 -13.01 -2.02
C ARG A 154 -11.52 -11.77 -1.87
N GLN A 155 -11.08 -11.50 -0.65
CA GLN A 155 -10.07 -10.47 -0.40
C GLN A 155 -8.67 -10.93 -0.81
N PRO A 156 -7.81 -10.01 -1.30
CA PRO A 156 -6.39 -10.29 -1.53
C PRO A 156 -5.67 -10.65 -0.23
N SER A 157 -4.84 -11.69 -0.30
CA SER A 157 -3.88 -12.03 0.75
C SER A 157 -2.76 -10.98 0.84
N ARG A 158 -2.00 -11.00 1.95
CA ARG A 158 -0.88 -10.07 2.14
C ARG A 158 0.18 -10.18 1.04
N ALA A 159 0.51 -11.40 0.59
CA ALA A 159 1.47 -11.63 -0.48
C ALA A 159 0.96 -11.08 -1.82
N GLU A 160 -0.33 -11.24 -2.12
CA GLU A 160 -0.94 -10.70 -3.33
C GLU A 160 -0.96 -9.18 -3.33
N LYS A 161 -1.27 -8.55 -2.18
CA LYS A 161 -1.18 -7.08 -2.04
C LYS A 161 0.22 -6.57 -2.33
N GLN A 162 1.26 -7.23 -1.79
CA GLN A 162 2.65 -6.84 -2.04
C GLN A 162 3.04 -6.92 -3.51
N LEU A 163 2.57 -7.94 -4.24
CA LEU A 163 2.80 -8.02 -5.68
C LEU A 163 2.11 -6.88 -6.42
N ILE A 164 0.85 -6.60 -6.08
CA ILE A 164 0.09 -5.52 -6.72
C ILE A 164 0.71 -4.15 -6.40
N ASP A 165 1.16 -3.94 -5.16
CA ASP A 165 1.87 -2.72 -4.75
C ASP A 165 3.15 -2.54 -5.55
N GLU A 166 3.90 -3.61 -5.81
CA GLU A 166 5.09 -3.57 -6.66
C GLU A 166 4.77 -3.12 -8.10
N TRP A 167 3.62 -3.52 -8.65
CA TRP A 167 3.19 -3.11 -10.00
C TRP A 167 2.96 -1.60 -10.09
N PHE A 168 2.30 -1.02 -9.09
CA PHE A 168 2.03 0.42 -9.05
C PHE A 168 3.26 1.22 -8.60
N ASP A 169 3.91 0.83 -7.51
CA ASP A 169 4.89 1.69 -6.83
C ASP A 169 6.30 1.55 -7.42
N LYS A 170 6.68 0.36 -7.90
CA LYS A 170 8.02 0.13 -8.47
C LYS A 170 8.01 0.16 -10.00
N PHE A 171 7.02 -0.46 -10.63
CA PHE A 171 6.94 -0.49 -12.09
C PHE A 171 6.22 0.73 -12.66
N ASN A 172 5.52 1.49 -11.81
CA ASN A 172 4.83 2.72 -12.17
C ASN A 172 3.86 2.49 -13.35
N MET A 173 3.16 1.35 -13.31
CA MET A 173 2.21 0.92 -14.33
C MET A 173 0.80 1.42 -14.05
N ASP A 174 0.10 1.76 -15.12
CA ASP A 174 -1.29 2.18 -15.04
C ASP A 174 -2.23 1.00 -14.78
N ILE A 175 -3.32 1.27 -14.05
CA ILE A 175 -4.36 0.26 -13.76
C ILE A 175 -4.91 -0.35 -15.04
N GLU A 176 -5.07 0.43 -16.11
CA GLU A 176 -5.61 -0.04 -17.39
C GLU A 176 -4.72 -1.11 -18.02
N LEU A 177 -3.40 -0.93 -17.97
CA LEU A 177 -2.44 -1.93 -18.42
C LEU A 177 -2.54 -3.21 -17.58
N ILE A 178 -2.66 -3.08 -16.26
CA ILE A 178 -2.81 -4.24 -15.37
C ILE A 178 -4.11 -5.00 -15.67
N LEU A 179 -5.22 -4.31 -15.92
CA LEU A 179 -6.49 -4.92 -16.29
C LEU A 179 -6.43 -5.62 -17.65
N GLU A 180 -5.64 -5.09 -18.60
CA GLU A 180 -5.36 -5.78 -19.86
C GLU A 180 -4.60 -7.09 -19.63
N ALA A 181 -3.65 -7.10 -18.69
CA ALA A 181 -2.97 -8.34 -18.27
C ALA A 181 -3.96 -9.37 -17.71
N CYS A 182 -4.90 -8.91 -16.87
CA CYS A 182 -5.98 -9.74 -16.34
C CYS A 182 -6.87 -10.28 -17.46
N SER A 183 -7.25 -9.45 -18.43
CA SER A 183 -8.08 -9.87 -19.57
C SER A 183 -7.39 -10.90 -20.46
N LYS A 184 -6.10 -10.74 -20.75
CA LYS A 184 -5.31 -11.74 -21.49
C LYS A 184 -5.20 -13.08 -20.77
N SER A 185 -5.36 -13.10 -19.45
CA SER A 185 -5.35 -14.31 -18.64
C SER A 185 -6.69 -15.04 -18.57
N LYS A 186 -7.80 -14.46 -19.05
CA LYS A 186 -9.15 -15.07 -18.99
C LYS A 186 -9.25 -16.41 -19.73
N ASN A 187 -8.38 -16.65 -20.71
CA ASN A 187 -8.29 -17.91 -21.44
C ASN A 187 -7.57 -19.02 -20.65
N VAL A 188 -6.98 -18.70 -19.50
CA VAL A 188 -6.34 -19.68 -18.60
C VAL A 188 -7.38 -20.22 -17.63
N SER A 189 -7.44 -21.54 -17.49
CA SER A 189 -8.44 -22.22 -16.64
C SER A 189 -8.38 -21.87 -15.15
N ASN A 190 -7.24 -21.34 -14.67
CA ASN A 190 -7.06 -20.89 -13.29
C ASN A 190 -6.20 -19.61 -13.26
N PRO A 191 -6.80 -18.44 -13.55
CA PRO A 191 -6.07 -17.18 -13.46
C PRO A 191 -5.61 -16.98 -12.00
N SER A 192 -4.36 -16.57 -11.80
CA SER A 192 -3.79 -16.33 -10.47
C SER A 192 -2.98 -15.05 -10.48
N VAL A 193 -2.91 -14.36 -9.34
CA VAL A 193 -2.10 -13.13 -9.21
C VAL A 193 -0.62 -13.39 -9.55
N SER A 194 -0.12 -14.60 -9.26
CA SER A 194 1.24 -15.01 -9.63
C SER A 194 1.43 -15.13 -11.15
N TYR A 195 0.44 -15.68 -11.86
CA TYR A 195 0.45 -15.73 -13.32
C TYR A 195 0.45 -14.33 -13.93
N ILE A 196 -0.41 -13.43 -13.43
CA ILE A 196 -0.43 -12.02 -13.86
C ILE A 196 0.91 -11.35 -13.60
N ASN A 197 1.51 -11.57 -12.44
CA ASN A 197 2.82 -11.03 -12.11
C ASN A 197 3.90 -11.44 -13.13
N GLY A 198 3.80 -12.63 -13.73
CA GLY A 198 4.68 -13.07 -14.82
C GLY A 198 4.53 -12.23 -16.09
N ILE A 199 3.29 -11.93 -16.50
CA ILE A 199 2.99 -11.07 -17.64
C ILE A 199 3.48 -9.64 -17.37
N ILE A 200 3.13 -9.10 -16.20
CA ILE A 200 3.52 -7.76 -15.76
C ILE A 200 5.04 -7.60 -15.74
N LYS A 201 5.79 -8.57 -15.19
CA LYS A 201 7.25 -8.53 -15.21
C LYS A 201 7.82 -8.55 -16.64
N SER A 202 7.23 -9.31 -17.54
CA SER A 202 7.61 -9.35 -18.96
C SER A 202 7.38 -8.00 -19.67
N TRP A 203 6.32 -7.28 -19.30
CA TRP A 203 6.08 -5.93 -19.82
C TRP A 203 7.02 -4.90 -19.21
N ASN A 204 7.30 -5.00 -17.91
CA ASN A 204 8.26 -4.12 -17.25
C ASN A 204 9.68 -4.24 -17.84
N THR A 205 10.14 -5.46 -18.17
CA THR A 205 11.45 -5.66 -18.83
C THR A 205 11.51 -5.08 -20.23
N LYS A 206 10.35 -4.96 -20.91
CA LYS A 206 10.20 -4.26 -22.19
C LYS A 206 9.93 -2.76 -22.03
N ASN A 207 9.96 -2.25 -20.80
CA ASN A 207 9.68 -0.86 -20.42
C ASN A 207 8.29 -0.36 -20.87
N ILE A 208 7.31 -1.26 -20.93
CA ILE A 208 5.91 -0.95 -21.22
C ILE A 208 5.25 -0.55 -19.90
N ARG A 209 4.77 0.68 -19.77
CA ARG A 209 4.18 1.19 -18.51
C ARG A 209 2.72 1.62 -18.65
N ASN A 210 2.29 1.95 -19.86
CA ASN A 210 0.92 2.34 -20.17
C ASN A 210 0.35 1.50 -21.33
N LEU A 211 -0.95 1.67 -21.63
CA LEU A 211 -1.60 0.95 -22.74
C LEU A 211 -1.09 1.36 -24.12
N ASP A 212 -0.60 2.58 -24.28
CA ASP A 212 -0.11 3.05 -25.59
C ASP A 212 1.25 2.44 -25.93
N ASP A 213 2.14 2.29 -24.94
CA ASP A 213 3.39 1.53 -25.05
C ASP A 213 3.11 0.07 -25.47
N LEU A 214 2.03 -0.52 -24.92
CA LEU A 214 1.63 -1.88 -25.26
C LEU A 214 1.20 -1.96 -26.73
N LYS A 215 0.35 -1.05 -27.20
CA LYS A 215 -0.09 -0.99 -28.61
C LYS A 215 1.09 -0.82 -29.57
N ILE A 216 2.02 0.09 -29.26
CA ILE A 216 3.23 0.32 -30.07
C ILE A 216 4.08 -0.95 -30.16
N SER A 217 4.22 -1.67 -29.03
CA SER A 217 4.97 -2.92 -28.98
C SER A 217 4.31 -4.04 -29.79
N GLU A 218 2.99 -4.13 -29.80
CA GLU A 218 2.24 -5.14 -30.56
C GLU A 218 2.23 -4.83 -32.06
N GLU A 219 2.13 -3.56 -32.44
CA GLU A 219 2.22 -3.11 -33.83
C GLU A 219 3.60 -3.39 -34.44
N SER A 220 4.66 -3.26 -33.63
CA SER A 220 6.03 -3.61 -34.01
C SER A 220 6.29 -5.12 -34.12
N GLN A 221 5.40 -5.96 -33.56
CA GLN A 221 5.48 -7.42 -33.56
C GLN A 221 4.55 -8.09 -34.58
N LYS A 222 3.70 -7.34 -35.30
CA LYS A 222 2.98 -7.89 -36.46
C LYS A 222 4.02 -8.34 -37.51
N PRO A 223 4.03 -9.62 -37.92
CA PRO A 223 4.91 -10.06 -39.00
C PRO A 223 4.57 -9.26 -40.25
N LYS A 224 5.58 -8.65 -40.88
CA LYS A 224 5.48 -8.25 -42.28
C LYS A 224 5.28 -9.54 -43.09
N GLU A 225 4.03 -9.91 -43.35
CA GLU A 225 3.72 -10.86 -44.40
C GLU A 225 4.04 -10.20 -45.74
N THR A 226 5.15 -10.63 -46.37
CA THR A 226 5.30 -11.02 -47.79
C THR A 226 6.74 -10.78 -48.28
N SER A 227 7.47 -11.88 -48.52
CA SER A 227 8.21 -12.16 -49.77
C SER A 227 8.97 -13.51 -49.66
N PRO A 228 9.18 -14.21 -50.80
CA PRO A 228 9.29 -15.68 -50.83
C PRO A 228 10.69 -16.22 -50.49
N LYS A 229 10.68 -17.52 -50.14
CA LYS A 229 11.82 -18.41 -49.87
C LYS A 229 13.07 -18.09 -50.70
N HIS A 230 14.19 -17.89 -50.01
CA HIS A 230 15.50 -18.29 -50.52
C HIS A 230 16.01 -19.43 -49.65
N VAL A 231 16.12 -20.60 -50.28
CA VAL A 231 16.90 -21.73 -49.76
C VAL A 231 18.37 -21.33 -49.87
N SER A 232 19.07 -21.29 -48.74
CA SER A 232 20.52 -21.31 -48.72
C SER A 232 21.00 -22.13 -47.53
N THR A 233 21.54 -23.28 -47.87
CA THR A 233 22.26 -24.25 -47.05
C THR A 233 23.45 -23.59 -46.33
N SER A 234 23.81 -24.17 -45.17
CA SER A 234 25.13 -24.22 -44.48
C SER A 234 25.23 -23.56 -43.09
N SER A 235 25.25 -24.43 -42.05
CA SER A 235 26.19 -24.55 -40.91
C SER A 235 26.80 -23.25 -40.30
N THR A 236 26.87 -22.98 -38.99
CA THR A 236 27.23 -23.84 -37.82
C THR A 236 27.12 -23.05 -36.49
N ASN A 237 26.81 -23.76 -35.37
CA ASN A 237 27.11 -23.52 -33.92
C ASN A 237 26.47 -22.30 -33.19
N GLY A 238 25.94 -22.37 -31.95
CA GLY A 238 25.77 -23.39 -30.89
C GLY A 238 24.94 -22.76 -29.74
N ASP A 239 23.94 -23.42 -29.14
CA ASP A 239 23.94 -24.04 -27.79
C ASP A 239 22.46 -24.23 -27.38
N THR A 240 21.97 -25.19 -26.59
CA THR A 240 22.33 -26.56 -26.18
C THR A 240 21.02 -27.16 -25.67
N TYR A 241 20.41 -28.09 -26.40
CA TYR A 241 19.27 -28.87 -25.89
C TYR A 241 19.78 -30.18 -25.26
N LYS A 242 19.48 -30.41 -23.98
CA LYS A 242 19.86 -31.64 -23.26
C LYS A 242 19.12 -32.84 -23.86
N LYS A 243 19.81 -33.64 -24.68
CA LYS A 243 19.30 -34.92 -25.20
C LYS A 243 19.19 -35.94 -24.05
N THR A 244 17.98 -36.47 -23.84
CA THR A 244 17.72 -37.58 -22.92
C THR A 244 18.12 -38.91 -23.56
N LYS A 245 18.34 -39.96 -22.75
CA LYS A 245 18.80 -41.31 -23.14
C LYS A 245 17.96 -42.05 -24.20
N PHE A 246 16.88 -41.44 -24.71
CA PHE A 246 16.02 -41.98 -25.76
C PHE A 246 16.41 -41.50 -27.18
N HIS A 247 17.40 -40.63 -27.33
CA HIS A 247 17.81 -40.06 -28.64
C HIS A 247 18.94 -40.83 -29.34
N ASN A 248 19.02 -42.15 -29.15
CA ASN A 248 20.09 -42.99 -29.74
C ASN A 248 19.59 -43.90 -30.88
N PHE A 249 18.41 -43.63 -31.41
CA PHE A 249 17.90 -44.33 -32.59
C PHE A 249 18.06 -43.43 -33.81
N ASN A 250 18.70 -43.94 -34.87
CA ASN A 250 18.58 -43.33 -36.18
C ASN A 250 17.11 -43.43 -36.58
N GLU A 251 16.46 -42.28 -36.73
CA GLU A 251 15.09 -42.15 -37.20
C GLU A 251 15.03 -42.55 -38.68
N THR A 252 14.96 -43.86 -38.94
CA THR A 252 14.91 -44.45 -40.28
C THR A 252 13.72 -43.98 -41.11
N PHE A 253 12.69 -43.44 -40.46
CA PHE A 253 11.49 -42.87 -41.08
C PHE A 253 11.74 -41.54 -41.81
N THR A 254 12.87 -40.88 -41.59
CA THR A 254 13.23 -39.64 -42.32
C THR A 254 13.98 -39.91 -43.63
N GLN A 255 14.36 -41.16 -43.90
CA GLN A 255 15.16 -41.52 -45.07
C GLN A 255 14.33 -41.95 -46.29
N TYR A 256 13.01 -42.09 -46.14
CA TYR A 256 12.11 -42.51 -47.20
C TYR A 256 11.04 -41.44 -47.42
N THR A 257 10.69 -41.19 -48.68
CA THR A 257 9.54 -40.34 -49.00
C THR A 257 8.24 -41.08 -48.66
N SER A 258 7.12 -40.35 -48.56
CA SER A 258 5.81 -40.96 -48.25
C SER A 258 5.44 -42.06 -49.25
N GLU A 259 5.80 -41.88 -50.52
CA GLU A 259 5.54 -42.83 -51.60
C GLU A 259 6.39 -44.10 -51.47
N GLU A 260 7.66 -43.97 -51.07
CA GLU A 260 8.55 -45.12 -50.83
C GLU A 260 8.13 -45.94 -49.61
N LEU A 261 7.58 -45.29 -48.57
CA LEU A 261 7.06 -45.97 -47.39
C LEU A 261 5.83 -46.84 -47.74
N ASP A 262 4.94 -46.31 -48.57
CA ASP A 262 3.74 -47.04 -49.00
C ASP A 262 4.13 -48.30 -49.81
N GLU A 263 5.12 -48.20 -50.70
CA GLU A 263 5.65 -49.36 -51.43
C GLU A 263 6.28 -50.42 -50.51
N ILE A 264 7.06 -49.99 -49.51
CA ILE A 264 7.69 -50.91 -48.55
C ILE A 264 6.62 -51.64 -47.71
N ILE A 265 5.58 -50.93 -47.29
CA ILE A 265 4.46 -51.49 -46.52
C ILE A 265 3.69 -52.50 -47.38
N GLU A 266 3.38 -52.15 -48.63
CA GLU A 266 2.65 -53.03 -49.54
C GLU A 266 3.43 -54.33 -49.83
N LYS A 267 4.74 -54.22 -50.03
CA LYS A 267 5.63 -55.36 -50.28
C LYS A 267 5.74 -56.29 -49.07
N SER A 268 5.82 -55.72 -47.87
CA SER A 268 5.84 -56.49 -46.61
C SER A 268 4.53 -57.24 -46.37
N GLN A 269 3.38 -56.61 -46.65
CA GLN A 269 2.08 -57.28 -46.51
C GLN A 269 1.93 -58.42 -47.52
N LYS A 270 2.38 -58.23 -48.77
CA LYS A 270 2.35 -59.28 -49.80
C LYS A 270 3.22 -60.50 -49.46
N GLU A 271 4.36 -60.32 -48.79
CA GLU A 271 5.17 -61.46 -48.32
C GLU A 271 4.56 -62.16 -47.10
N LYS A 272 3.90 -61.41 -46.21
CA LYS A 272 3.36 -61.94 -44.94
C LYS A 272 2.04 -62.71 -45.11
N PHE A 273 1.31 -62.46 -46.19
CA PHE A 273 0.04 -63.11 -46.51
C PHE A 273 0.15 -64.04 -47.74
N ARG A 274 1.36 -64.56 -48.01
CA ARG A 274 1.62 -65.51 -49.08
C ARG A 274 1.64 -66.96 -48.61
#